data_AF-A0A920SNQ7-F1
#
_entry.id   AF-A0A920SNQ7-F1
#
_cell.length_a   1.000
_cell.length_b   1.000
_cell.length_c   1.000
_cell.angle_alpha   90.00
_cell.angle_beta   90.00
_cell.angle_gamma   90.00
#
_symmetry.space_group_name_H-M   'P 1'
#
loop_
_entity.id
_entity.type
_entity.pdbx_description
1 polymer ?
#
loop_
_entity_poly.entity_id
_entity_poly.type
_entity_poly.pdbx_seq_one_letter_code
_entity_poly.pdbx_strand_id
1 'polypeptide(L)'
;MYASDLAKGYGIPVLHVNADDAEACLAAVRLAAAYRSHFEDDFVIDLVGYRRYGHNEGDEPAYTQPLEHENITNHPTVRAIYADQLATEGIISQEEASALEDTVAGKLREAQERVREYEPVSDDTPDDEREVPVVPRDTGVPFKTLAEINTATVTFPDDFTPHPKLWRQLEPRTDDFSPAYTLDWGHAEALAFGSLLKEGIPIRLTGQDTQRGTFSHRHMVLHDIKTGDLCTPLDQVSDTRLEVYNSPLTETAVIGFEYGYSVGADTDVVLWEAQFGDFVNVGQVMIDQFLSSGLTKWGQYSRLTLLLPHGYEGQGPEHSSARIERFLQLCAEGNMRVTYPTTPAQYFHLLRRRARSVDPNDR
;
A
#
# COMPACT_ATOMS: atom_id res chain seq x y z
N MET A 1 -28.74 14.08 -3.11
CA MET A 1 -27.34 13.69 -2.85
C MET A 1 -27.34 12.17 -2.92
N TYR A 2 -26.51 11.59 -3.78
CA TYR A 2 -26.31 10.14 -3.89
C TYR A 2 -25.09 9.71 -3.07
N ALA A 3 -25.05 8.45 -2.63
CA ALA A 3 -23.87 7.89 -1.93
C ALA A 3 -22.59 7.98 -2.80
N SER A 4 -22.76 7.96 -4.12
CA SER A 4 -21.71 8.08 -5.14
C SER A 4 -21.30 9.51 -5.49
N ASP A 5 -21.89 10.55 -4.87
CA ASP A 5 -21.60 11.96 -5.24
C ASP A 5 -20.14 12.37 -5.01
N LEU A 6 -19.40 11.69 -4.14
CA LEU A 6 -17.95 11.93 -3.94
C LEU A 6 -17.14 11.69 -5.24
N ALA A 7 -17.58 10.75 -6.09
CA ALA A 7 -16.91 10.41 -7.34
C ALA A 7 -16.95 11.58 -8.35
N LYS A 8 -17.98 12.44 -8.27
CA LYS A 8 -18.14 13.61 -9.14
C LYS A 8 -17.02 14.63 -8.95
N GLY A 9 -16.44 14.71 -7.75
CA GLY A 9 -15.29 15.59 -7.48
C GLY A 9 -14.05 15.25 -8.31
N TYR A 10 -13.98 14.03 -8.84
CA TYR A 10 -12.87 13.51 -9.64
C TYR A 10 -13.26 13.28 -11.11
N GLY A 11 -14.48 13.67 -11.52
CA GLY A 11 -14.96 13.43 -12.89
C GLY A 11 -15.26 11.97 -13.21
N ILE A 12 -15.31 11.09 -12.20
CA ILE A 12 -15.54 9.66 -12.37
C ILE A 12 -17.00 9.42 -12.77
N PRO A 13 -17.29 8.65 -13.85
CA PRO A 13 -18.64 8.31 -14.24
C PRO A 13 -19.35 7.46 -13.18
N VAL A 14 -20.63 7.73 -13.00
CA VAL A 14 -21.51 7.01 -12.06
C VAL A 14 -22.71 6.46 -12.80
N LEU A 15 -22.99 5.17 -12.61
CA LEU A 15 -24.21 4.51 -13.07
C LEU A 15 -25.01 3.99 -11.89
N HIS A 16 -26.23 4.49 -11.73
CA HIS A 16 -27.18 4.00 -10.74
C HIS A 16 -28.00 2.87 -11.36
N VAL A 17 -28.14 1.75 -10.65
CA VAL A 17 -28.90 0.59 -11.12
C VAL A 17 -29.71 -0.02 -9.99
N ASN A 18 -30.95 -0.43 -10.31
CA ASN A 18 -31.84 -1.08 -9.36
C ASN A 18 -31.38 -2.54 -9.14
N ALA A 19 -31.12 -2.91 -7.89
CA ALA A 19 -30.70 -4.26 -7.53
C ALA A 19 -31.78 -5.33 -7.74
N ASP A 20 -33.06 -4.97 -7.85
CA ASP A 20 -34.14 -5.90 -8.21
C ASP A 20 -34.14 -6.27 -9.70
N ASP A 21 -33.40 -5.54 -10.55
CA ASP A 21 -33.26 -5.84 -11.99
C ASP A 21 -31.89 -6.47 -12.25
N ALA A 22 -31.85 -7.80 -12.23
CA ALA A 22 -30.63 -8.58 -12.40
C ALA A 22 -29.96 -8.35 -13.77
N GLU A 23 -30.74 -8.17 -14.83
CA GLU A 23 -30.20 -7.97 -16.18
C GLU A 23 -29.61 -6.57 -16.35
N ALA A 24 -30.28 -5.53 -15.83
CA ALA A 24 -29.73 -4.18 -15.80
C ALA A 24 -28.43 -4.12 -14.97
N CYS A 25 -28.37 -4.85 -13.84
CA CYS A 25 -27.13 -4.96 -13.05
C CYS A 25 -25.99 -5.60 -13.86
N LEU A 26 -26.27 -6.67 -14.62
CA LEU A 26 -25.28 -7.27 -15.51
C LEU A 26 -24.84 -6.31 -16.62
N ALA A 27 -25.78 -5.55 -17.20
CA ALA A 27 -25.47 -4.53 -18.20
C ALA A 27 -24.59 -3.42 -17.60
N ALA A 28 -24.86 -2.99 -16.37
CA ALA A 28 -24.07 -1.99 -15.65
C ALA A 28 -22.62 -2.46 -15.43
N VAL A 29 -22.44 -3.71 -14.99
CA VAL A 29 -21.10 -4.31 -14.82
C VAL A 29 -20.35 -4.42 -16.15
N ARG A 30 -21.02 -4.85 -17.23
CA ARG A 30 -20.42 -4.93 -18.56
C ARG A 30 -19.98 -3.56 -19.07
N LEU A 31 -20.80 -2.52 -18.87
CA LEU A 31 -20.46 -1.15 -19.25
C LEU A 31 -19.27 -0.62 -18.43
N ALA A 32 -19.28 -0.81 -17.11
CA ALA A 32 -18.18 -0.40 -16.25
C ALA A 32 -16.86 -1.08 -16.64
N ALA A 33 -16.89 -2.38 -16.91
CA ALA A 33 -15.72 -3.13 -17.38
C ALA A 33 -15.22 -2.61 -18.74
N ALA A 34 -16.13 -2.37 -19.70
CA ALA A 34 -15.77 -1.82 -21.00
C ALA A 34 -15.19 -0.40 -20.89
N TYR A 35 -15.75 0.45 -20.02
CA TYR A 35 -15.22 1.79 -19.74
C TYR A 35 -13.80 1.70 -19.19
N ARG A 36 -13.60 0.92 -18.12
CA ARG A 36 -12.29 0.75 -17.47
C ARG A 36 -11.24 0.17 -18.42
N SER A 37 -11.61 -0.76 -19.30
CA SER A 37 -10.71 -1.30 -20.33
C SER A 37 -10.38 -0.32 -21.46
N HIS A 38 -11.28 0.62 -21.79
CA HIS A 38 -11.07 1.57 -22.87
C HIS A 38 -10.35 2.85 -22.43
N PHE A 39 -10.72 3.36 -21.25
CA PHE A 39 -10.24 4.64 -20.72
C PHE A 39 -9.18 4.50 -19.63
N GLU A 40 -8.99 3.30 -19.07
CA GLU A 40 -8.05 3.04 -17.95
C GLU A 40 -8.31 3.92 -16.72
N ASP A 41 -9.57 4.26 -16.49
CA ASP A 41 -10.03 5.18 -15.43
C ASP A 41 -11.14 4.53 -14.58
N ASP A 42 -11.39 5.11 -13.42
CA ASP A 42 -12.37 4.62 -12.46
C ASP A 42 -13.81 4.72 -12.98
N PHE A 43 -14.68 3.84 -12.48
CA PHE A 43 -16.11 3.84 -12.77
C PHE A 43 -16.88 3.38 -11.54
N VAL A 44 -17.94 4.10 -11.16
CA VAL A 44 -18.75 3.75 -9.99
C VAL A 44 -20.10 3.19 -10.42
N ILE A 45 -20.42 2.00 -9.93
CA ILE A 45 -21.78 1.44 -9.97
C ILE A 45 -22.42 1.70 -8.61
N ASP A 46 -23.49 2.48 -8.59
CA ASP A 46 -24.35 2.65 -7.42
C ASP A 46 -25.49 1.63 -7.51
N LEU A 47 -25.28 0.48 -6.87
CA LEU A 47 -26.23 -0.63 -6.81
C LEU A 47 -27.27 -0.35 -5.72
N VAL A 48 -28.43 0.17 -6.14
CA VAL A 48 -29.49 0.60 -5.24
C VAL A 48 -30.37 -0.60 -4.87
N GLY A 49 -30.22 -1.07 -3.64
CA GLY A 49 -31.01 -2.17 -3.08
C GLY A 49 -31.44 -1.91 -1.64
N TYR A 50 -31.70 -2.98 -0.90
CA TYR A 50 -32.14 -2.92 0.50
C TYR A 50 -31.39 -3.94 1.36
N ARG A 51 -31.38 -3.70 2.68
CA ARG A 51 -30.85 -4.67 3.66
C ARG A 51 -32.02 -5.44 4.26
N ARG A 52 -32.09 -6.75 4.03
CA ARG A 52 -33.23 -7.60 4.45
C ARG A 52 -33.42 -7.64 5.97
N TYR A 53 -32.32 -7.65 6.72
CA TYR A 53 -32.29 -7.74 8.18
C TYR A 53 -31.68 -6.47 8.81
N GLY A 54 -31.44 -6.50 10.14
CA GLY A 54 -30.73 -5.46 10.87
C GLY A 54 -29.28 -5.29 10.41
N HIS A 55 -28.51 -4.43 11.10
CA HIS A 55 -27.09 -4.24 10.76
C HIS A 55 -26.29 -5.53 10.89
N ASN A 56 -26.70 -6.37 11.83
CA ASN A 56 -26.39 -7.80 11.91
C ASN A 56 -27.72 -8.56 12.11
N GLU A 57 -27.69 -9.88 11.98
CA GLU A 57 -28.91 -10.72 12.00
C GLU A 57 -29.62 -10.76 13.37
N GLY A 58 -28.94 -10.37 14.45
CA GLY A 58 -29.52 -10.30 15.80
C GLY A 58 -30.05 -8.92 16.18
N ASP A 59 -29.86 -7.92 15.32
CA ASP A 59 -30.29 -6.53 15.54
C ASP A 59 -31.73 -6.31 15.07
N GLU A 60 -32.49 -5.48 15.80
CA GLU A 60 -33.89 -5.17 15.51
C GLU A 60 -34.01 -3.78 14.86
N PRO A 61 -34.05 -3.71 13.52
CA PRO A 61 -34.01 -2.43 12.82
C PRO A 61 -35.33 -1.66 12.91
N ALA A 62 -36.47 -2.32 13.18
CA ALA A 62 -37.76 -1.64 13.27
C ALA A 62 -37.81 -0.61 14.43
N TYR A 63 -36.88 -0.70 15.40
CA TYR A 63 -36.74 0.32 16.43
C TYR A 63 -36.36 1.71 15.90
N THR A 64 -35.70 1.78 14.74
CA THR A 64 -35.23 3.05 14.18
C THR A 64 -35.65 3.27 12.71
N GLN A 65 -35.99 2.22 11.96
CA GLN A 65 -36.51 2.29 10.58
C GLN A 65 -37.80 1.46 10.38
N PRO A 66 -38.89 1.69 11.16
CA PRO A 66 -40.06 0.81 11.17
C PRO A 66 -40.80 0.74 9.83
N LEU A 67 -41.03 1.88 9.17
CA LEU A 67 -41.78 1.92 7.90
C LEU A 67 -40.96 1.34 6.74
N GLU A 68 -39.64 1.55 6.75
CA GLU A 68 -38.75 0.98 5.75
C GLU A 68 -38.71 -0.55 5.87
N HIS A 69 -38.59 -1.07 7.09
CA HIS A 69 -38.61 -2.51 7.32
C HIS A 69 -39.98 -3.16 7.08
N GLU A 70 -41.08 -2.44 7.30
CA GLU A 70 -42.41 -2.89 6.87
C GLU A 70 -42.46 -3.08 5.35
N ASN A 71 -41.97 -2.09 4.58
CA ASN A 71 -41.90 -2.19 3.12
C ASN A 71 -40.99 -3.33 2.67
N ILE A 72 -39.80 -3.46 3.26
CA ILE A 72 -38.85 -4.54 2.94
C ILE A 72 -39.48 -5.90 3.22
N THR A 73 -40.12 -6.08 4.37
CA THR A 73 -40.77 -7.34 4.77
C THR A 73 -41.83 -7.77 3.75
N ASN A 74 -42.57 -6.82 3.20
CA ASN A 74 -43.61 -7.04 2.20
C ASN A 74 -43.07 -7.13 0.76
N HIS A 75 -41.77 -6.88 0.54
CA HIS A 75 -41.15 -6.90 -0.78
C HIS A 75 -40.53 -8.28 -1.08
N PRO A 76 -40.84 -8.91 -2.23
CA PRO A 76 -40.24 -10.19 -2.62
C PRO A 76 -38.71 -10.11 -2.71
N THR A 77 -38.04 -11.26 -2.60
CA THR A 77 -36.58 -11.30 -2.74
C THR A 77 -36.17 -11.10 -4.20
N VAL A 78 -34.98 -10.53 -4.43
CA VAL A 78 -34.42 -10.36 -5.79
C VAL A 78 -34.45 -11.69 -6.57
N ARG A 79 -34.14 -12.81 -5.89
CA ARG A 79 -34.22 -14.16 -6.47
C ARG A 79 -35.63 -14.49 -6.96
N ALA A 80 -36.65 -14.25 -6.13
CA ALA A 80 -38.04 -14.54 -6.47
C ALA A 80 -38.50 -13.68 -7.65
N ILE A 81 -38.21 -12.37 -7.62
CA ILE A 81 -38.52 -11.43 -8.70
C ILE A 81 -37.95 -11.93 -10.04
N TYR A 82 -36.67 -12.29 -10.07
CA TYR A 82 -36.03 -12.71 -11.32
C TYR A 82 -36.46 -14.12 -11.77
N ALA A 83 -36.70 -15.04 -10.84
CA ALA A 83 -37.26 -16.36 -11.17
C ALA A 83 -38.66 -16.24 -11.79
N ASP A 84 -39.51 -15.38 -11.22
CA ASP A 84 -40.85 -15.10 -11.74
C ASP A 84 -40.80 -14.46 -13.12
N GLN A 85 -39.85 -13.55 -13.35
CA GLN A 85 -39.61 -12.96 -14.67
C GLN A 85 -39.23 -14.04 -15.69
N LEU A 86 -38.20 -14.85 -15.41
CA LEU A 86 -37.75 -15.90 -16.34
C LEU A 86 -38.83 -16.95 -16.60
N ALA A 87 -39.64 -17.26 -15.59
CA ALA A 87 -40.79 -18.15 -15.75
C ALA A 87 -41.88 -17.54 -16.64
N THR A 88 -42.14 -16.25 -16.50
CA THR A 88 -43.07 -15.50 -17.35
C THR A 88 -42.59 -15.44 -18.80
N GLU A 89 -41.27 -15.32 -19.01
CA GLU A 89 -40.63 -15.35 -20.32
C GLU A 89 -40.51 -16.76 -20.91
N GLY A 90 -40.82 -17.80 -20.14
CA GLY A 90 -40.77 -19.20 -20.57
C GLY A 90 -39.34 -19.75 -20.72
N ILE A 91 -38.35 -19.12 -20.09
CA ILE A 91 -36.94 -19.54 -20.11
C ILE A 91 -36.71 -20.72 -19.18
N ILE A 92 -37.34 -20.72 -18.01
CA ILE A 92 -37.36 -21.81 -17.04
C ILE A 92 -38.78 -21.98 -16.47
N SER A 93 -39.09 -23.12 -15.86
CA SER A 93 -40.31 -23.28 -15.06
C SER A 93 -40.08 -22.88 -13.59
N GLN A 94 -41.17 -22.69 -12.83
CA GLN A 94 -41.09 -22.45 -11.38
C GLN A 94 -40.50 -23.65 -10.64
N GLU A 95 -40.80 -24.87 -11.09
CA GLU A 95 -40.23 -26.10 -10.57
C GLU A 95 -38.72 -26.18 -10.82
N GLU A 96 -38.26 -25.76 -11.99
CA GLU A 96 -36.83 -25.67 -12.30
C GLU A 96 -36.13 -24.64 -11.40
N ALA A 97 -36.75 -23.47 -11.16
CA ALA A 97 -36.22 -22.46 -10.25
C ALA A 97 -36.10 -22.98 -8.80
N SER A 98 -37.13 -23.67 -8.29
CA SER A 98 -37.08 -24.30 -6.96
C SER A 98 -36.05 -25.42 -6.88
N ALA A 99 -35.93 -26.26 -7.92
CA ALA A 99 -34.94 -27.33 -7.95
C ALA A 99 -33.50 -26.80 -7.90
N LEU A 100 -33.23 -25.63 -8.50
CA LEU A 100 -31.93 -24.96 -8.40
C LEU A 100 -31.65 -24.50 -6.97
N GLU A 101 -32.64 -23.95 -6.26
CA GLU A 101 -32.52 -23.56 -4.85
C GLU A 101 -32.20 -24.78 -3.97
N ASP A 102 -32.94 -25.87 -4.13
CA ASP A 102 -32.72 -27.12 -3.41
C ASP A 102 -31.33 -27.70 -3.68
N THR A 103 -30.86 -27.61 -4.93
CA THR A 103 -29.52 -28.05 -5.33
C THR A 103 -28.43 -27.25 -4.60
N VAL A 104 -28.57 -25.93 -4.53
CA VAL A 104 -27.60 -25.07 -3.81
C VAL A 104 -27.65 -25.33 -2.31
N ALA A 105 -28.84 -25.44 -1.72
CA ALA A 105 -29.01 -25.77 -0.30
C ALA A 105 -28.47 -27.17 0.04
N GLY A 106 -28.62 -28.14 -0.86
CA GLY A 106 -28.00 -29.47 -0.76
C GLY A 106 -26.47 -29.39 -0.68
N LYS A 107 -25.84 -28.67 -1.62
CA LYS A 107 -24.38 -28.47 -1.62
C LYS A 107 -23.86 -27.81 -0.32
N LEU A 108 -24.59 -26.83 0.21
CA LEU A 108 -24.22 -26.17 1.46
C LEU A 108 -24.36 -27.12 2.66
N ARG A 109 -25.40 -27.96 2.69
CA ARG A 109 -25.57 -29.00 3.72
C ARG A 109 -24.46 -30.05 3.67
N GLU A 110 -24.15 -30.55 2.48
CA GLU A 110 -23.04 -31.51 2.29
C GLU A 110 -21.69 -30.92 2.72
N ALA A 111 -21.44 -29.63 2.43
CA ALA A 111 -20.25 -28.95 2.93
C ALA A 111 -20.23 -28.88 4.46
N GLN A 112 -21.37 -28.57 5.10
CA GLN A 112 -21.46 -28.54 6.56
C GLN A 112 -21.27 -29.93 7.19
N GLU A 113 -21.81 -30.98 6.59
CA GLU A 113 -21.65 -32.36 7.04
C GLU A 113 -20.19 -32.81 6.96
N ARG A 114 -19.50 -32.49 5.86
CA ARG A 114 -18.06 -32.77 5.72
C ARG A 114 -17.22 -32.12 6.82
N VAL A 115 -17.55 -30.90 7.25
CA VAL A 115 -16.84 -30.24 8.37
C VAL A 115 -17.11 -30.95 9.71
N ARG A 116 -18.30 -31.51 9.90
CA ARG A 116 -18.63 -32.27 11.13
C ARG A 116 -17.90 -33.61 11.19
N GLU A 117 -17.65 -34.21 10.04
CA GLU A 117 -16.92 -35.48 9.89
C GLU A 117 -15.41 -35.30 9.83
N TYR A 118 -14.94 -34.06 9.69
CA TYR A 118 -13.53 -33.72 9.68
C TYR A 118 -12.96 -33.79 11.10
N GLU A 119 -12.17 -34.82 11.39
CA GLU A 119 -11.26 -34.82 12.54
C GLU A 119 -10.04 -33.93 12.19
N PRO A 120 -9.73 -32.88 12.96
CA PRO A 120 -8.60 -32.01 12.68
C PRO A 120 -7.31 -32.85 12.68
N VAL A 121 -6.66 -32.90 11.52
CA VAL A 121 -5.36 -33.58 11.37
C VAL A 121 -4.30 -32.65 11.95
N SER A 122 -3.95 -32.88 13.22
CA SER A 122 -2.78 -32.34 13.95
C SER A 122 -2.52 -30.83 13.85
N ASP A 123 -2.68 -30.16 14.99
CA ASP A 123 -2.17 -28.81 15.31
C ASP A 123 -2.46 -27.73 14.25
N ASP A 124 -3.71 -27.23 14.24
CA ASP A 124 -4.05 -25.91 13.69
C ASP A 124 -3.51 -24.76 14.57
N THR A 125 -2.42 -24.98 15.31
CA THR A 125 -1.62 -23.87 15.84
C THR A 125 -1.15 -23.06 14.63
N PRO A 126 -1.27 -21.73 14.64
CA PRO A 126 -0.66 -20.91 13.60
C PRO A 126 0.81 -21.30 13.57
N ASP A 127 1.33 -21.80 12.43
CA ASP A 127 2.68 -22.38 12.27
C ASP A 127 3.61 -22.02 13.43
N ASP A 128 3.93 -23.00 14.28
CA ASP A 128 4.79 -22.84 15.47
C ASP A 128 6.20 -22.32 15.11
N GLU A 129 6.51 -22.20 13.83
CA GLU A 129 7.67 -21.51 13.29
C GLU A 129 7.23 -20.42 12.31
N ARG A 130 6.58 -19.35 12.82
CA ARG A 130 6.70 -18.03 12.17
C ARG A 130 8.17 -17.61 12.27
N GLU A 131 8.99 -18.17 11.39
CA GLU A 131 10.43 -17.98 11.37
C GLU A 131 10.70 -16.46 11.41
N VAL A 132 11.58 -16.04 12.30
CA VAL A 132 12.00 -14.64 12.35
C VAL A 132 12.73 -14.34 11.04
N PRO A 133 12.37 -13.28 10.29
CA PRO A 133 13.03 -12.98 9.02
C PRO A 133 14.54 -13.01 9.18
N VAL A 134 15.22 -13.81 8.34
CA VAL A 134 16.67 -13.99 8.44
C VAL A 134 17.32 -12.64 8.24
N VAL A 135 17.90 -12.13 9.32
CA VAL A 135 18.62 -10.87 9.26
C VAL A 135 20.01 -11.13 8.69
N PRO A 136 20.40 -10.48 7.60
CA PRO A 136 21.77 -10.59 7.08
C PRO A 136 22.76 -10.09 8.13
N ARG A 137 23.78 -10.91 8.42
CA ARG A 137 24.88 -10.53 9.33
C ARG A 137 25.80 -9.47 8.75
N ASP A 138 25.90 -9.42 7.42
CA ASP A 138 26.73 -8.45 6.69
C ASP A 138 25.90 -7.67 5.66
N THR A 139 26.03 -6.35 5.73
CA THR A 139 25.41 -5.38 4.82
C THR A 139 26.44 -4.45 4.18
N GLY A 140 27.74 -4.75 4.35
CA GLY A 140 28.82 -4.05 3.70
C GLY A 140 28.74 -4.11 2.18
N VAL A 141 29.44 -3.18 1.55
CA VAL A 141 29.59 -3.07 0.09
C VAL A 141 31.07 -2.81 -0.20
N PRO A 142 31.65 -3.45 -1.23
CA PRO A 142 33.02 -3.14 -1.64
C PRO A 142 33.18 -1.64 -1.93
N PHE A 143 34.26 -1.04 -1.43
CA PHE A 143 34.51 0.39 -1.61
C PHE A 143 34.49 0.82 -3.10
N LYS A 144 35.01 -0.03 -3.99
CA LYS A 144 34.97 0.21 -5.44
C LYS A 144 33.54 0.46 -5.95
N THR A 145 32.59 -0.36 -5.50
CA THR A 145 31.17 -0.22 -5.86
C THR A 145 30.62 1.10 -5.32
N LEU A 146 30.96 1.49 -4.09
CA LEU A 146 30.56 2.77 -3.52
C LEU A 146 31.14 3.96 -4.30
N ALA A 147 32.40 3.88 -4.75
CA ALA A 147 33.05 4.92 -5.54
C ALA A 147 32.39 5.08 -6.93
N GLU A 148 32.02 3.98 -7.57
CA GLU A 148 31.26 3.99 -8.82
C GLU A 148 29.89 4.66 -8.64
N ILE A 149 29.18 4.36 -7.54
CA ILE A 149 27.90 4.99 -7.23
C ILE A 149 28.08 6.48 -6.91
N ASN A 150 29.05 6.85 -6.08
CA ASN A 150 29.37 8.25 -5.76
C ASN A 150 29.56 9.07 -7.04
N THR A 151 30.36 8.55 -7.98
CA THR A 151 30.60 9.19 -9.28
C THR A 151 29.29 9.41 -10.04
N ALA A 152 28.41 8.41 -10.07
CA ALA A 152 27.11 8.54 -10.72
C ALA A 152 26.25 9.65 -10.09
N THR A 153 26.28 9.85 -8.76
CA THR A 153 25.47 10.88 -8.08
C THR A 153 25.80 12.33 -8.49
N VAL A 154 26.92 12.55 -9.14
CA VAL A 154 27.40 13.87 -9.60
C VAL A 154 27.76 13.89 -11.10
N THR A 155 27.41 12.85 -11.84
CA THR A 155 27.56 12.79 -13.30
C THR A 155 26.21 13.06 -13.93
N PHE A 156 26.13 14.11 -14.75
CA PHE A 156 24.91 14.50 -15.44
C PHE A 156 25.11 14.46 -16.97
N PRO A 157 24.03 14.34 -17.77
CA PRO A 157 24.09 14.53 -19.22
C PRO A 157 24.73 15.89 -19.60
N ASP A 158 25.41 15.93 -20.75
CA ASP A 158 26.13 17.14 -21.22
C ASP A 158 25.22 18.38 -21.38
N ASP A 159 23.92 18.15 -21.64
CA ASP A 159 22.90 19.18 -21.81
C ASP A 159 22.17 19.55 -20.50
N PHE A 160 22.46 18.85 -19.39
CA PHE A 160 21.85 19.12 -18.09
C PHE A 160 22.58 20.22 -17.31
N THR A 161 21.83 21.23 -16.89
CA THR A 161 22.28 22.38 -16.10
C THR A 161 21.67 22.32 -14.69
N PRO A 162 22.41 21.85 -13.66
CA PRO A 162 21.91 21.85 -12.29
C PRO A 162 21.77 23.29 -11.77
N HIS A 163 20.82 23.50 -10.84
CA HIS A 163 20.70 24.79 -10.17
C HIS A 163 22.01 25.13 -9.42
N PRO A 164 22.61 26.34 -9.56
CA PRO A 164 23.94 26.62 -9.01
C PRO A 164 24.08 26.45 -7.49
N LYS A 165 23.02 26.76 -6.72
CA LYS A 165 23.04 26.52 -5.26
C LYS A 165 22.98 25.03 -4.91
N LEU A 166 22.29 24.23 -5.72
CA LEU A 166 22.22 22.79 -5.54
C LEU A 166 23.55 22.15 -5.92
N TRP A 167 24.15 22.57 -7.05
CA TRP A 167 25.48 22.09 -7.42
C TRP A 167 26.50 22.33 -6.31
N ARG A 168 26.53 23.51 -5.67
CA ARG A 168 27.42 23.76 -4.52
C ARG A 168 27.24 22.80 -3.33
N GLN A 169 26.05 22.18 -3.19
CA GLN A 169 25.81 21.16 -2.16
C GLN A 169 26.33 19.78 -2.59
N LEU A 170 26.29 19.48 -3.90
CA LEU A 170 26.66 18.17 -4.46
C LEU A 170 28.12 18.09 -4.92
N GLU A 171 28.71 19.21 -5.35
CA GLU A 171 30.08 19.36 -5.84
C GLU A 171 31.13 18.75 -4.89
N PRO A 172 31.02 18.83 -3.54
CA PRO A 172 31.96 18.15 -2.66
C PRO A 172 32.05 16.63 -2.87
N ARG A 173 31.01 15.98 -3.42
CA ARG A 173 31.05 14.55 -3.76
C ARG A 173 31.96 14.24 -4.95
N THR A 174 32.38 15.27 -5.71
CA THR A 174 33.37 15.15 -6.79
C THR A 174 34.82 15.15 -6.28
N ASP A 175 35.04 15.53 -5.01
CA ASP A 175 36.35 15.50 -4.38
C ASP A 175 36.85 14.05 -4.21
N ASP A 176 38.06 13.87 -3.65
CA ASP A 176 38.66 12.55 -3.43
C ASP A 176 37.81 11.68 -2.49
N PHE A 177 36.90 10.91 -3.09
CA PHE A 177 36.09 9.92 -2.41
C PHE A 177 36.99 8.76 -2.01
N SER A 178 37.31 8.70 -0.72
CA SER A 178 38.22 7.74 -0.10
C SER A 178 37.60 7.14 1.16
N PRO A 179 38.17 6.07 1.75
CA PRO A 179 37.68 5.52 3.01
C PRO A 179 37.69 6.50 4.20
N ALA A 180 38.42 7.61 4.10
CA ALA A 180 38.45 8.67 5.11
C ALA A 180 37.38 9.75 4.88
N TYR A 181 36.64 9.68 3.77
CA TYR A 181 35.61 10.66 3.41
C TYR A 181 34.46 10.62 4.43
N THR A 182 34.04 11.79 4.91
CA THR A 182 32.92 11.90 5.85
C THR A 182 31.61 12.05 5.09
N LEU A 183 30.72 11.07 5.24
CA LEU A 183 29.40 11.09 4.61
C LEU A 183 28.41 11.94 5.42
N ASP A 184 27.58 12.70 4.74
CA ASP A 184 26.30 13.19 5.27
C ASP A 184 25.19 12.14 5.09
N TRP A 185 24.00 12.43 5.62
CA TRP A 185 22.87 11.50 5.63
C TRP A 185 22.32 11.18 4.23
N GLY A 186 22.14 12.21 3.38
CA GLY A 186 21.61 12.05 2.03
C GLY A 186 22.60 11.36 1.10
N HIS A 187 23.90 11.57 1.31
CA HIS A 187 24.94 10.86 0.58
C HIS A 187 24.97 9.38 0.96
N ALA A 188 24.91 9.05 2.26
CA ALA A 188 24.83 7.65 2.69
C ALA A 188 23.57 6.94 2.17
N GLU A 189 22.42 7.63 2.11
CA GLU A 189 21.20 7.10 1.51
C GLU A 189 21.36 6.81 0.01
N ALA A 190 21.92 7.76 -0.77
CA ALA A 190 22.18 7.56 -2.20
C ALA A 190 23.12 6.37 -2.46
N LEU A 191 24.16 6.21 -1.65
CA LEU A 191 25.06 5.06 -1.71
C LEU A 191 24.34 3.74 -1.37
N ALA A 192 23.46 3.75 -0.36
CA ALA A 192 22.67 2.57 -0.01
C ALA A 192 21.74 2.18 -1.16
N PHE A 193 21.01 3.14 -1.72
CA PHE A 193 20.09 2.90 -2.83
C PHE A 193 20.84 2.40 -4.07
N GLY A 194 21.88 3.11 -4.51
CA GLY A 194 22.67 2.69 -5.67
C GLY A 194 23.28 1.29 -5.49
N SER A 195 23.66 0.92 -4.26
CA SER A 195 24.19 -0.42 -4.00
C SER A 195 23.14 -1.52 -4.09
N LEU A 196 21.90 -1.25 -3.67
CA LEU A 196 20.78 -2.18 -3.78
C LEU A 196 20.31 -2.31 -5.24
N LEU A 197 20.29 -1.21 -5.99
CA LEU A 197 19.99 -1.23 -7.42
C LEU A 197 21.01 -2.07 -8.19
N LYS A 198 22.32 -1.95 -7.87
CA LYS A 198 23.37 -2.84 -8.44
C LYS A 198 23.19 -4.32 -8.07
N GLU A 199 22.53 -4.61 -6.96
CA GLU A 199 22.20 -5.97 -6.53
C GLU A 199 20.91 -6.50 -7.17
N GLY A 200 20.24 -5.72 -8.02
CA GLY A 200 18.99 -6.12 -8.66
C GLY A 200 17.75 -5.93 -7.79
N ILE A 201 17.85 -5.19 -6.68
CA ILE A 201 16.75 -4.97 -5.74
C ILE A 201 16.05 -3.65 -6.08
N PRO A 202 14.77 -3.68 -6.52
CA PRO A 202 14.03 -2.46 -6.81
C PRO A 202 13.77 -1.63 -5.55
N ILE A 203 13.66 -0.32 -5.74
CA ILE A 203 13.40 0.61 -4.65
C ILE A 203 12.22 1.48 -5.02
N ARG A 204 11.27 1.59 -4.08
CA ARG A 204 10.14 2.48 -4.14
C ARG A 204 10.14 3.39 -2.91
N LEU A 205 10.26 4.69 -3.12
CA LEU A 205 10.20 5.73 -2.09
C LEU A 205 9.10 6.72 -2.44
N THR A 206 8.08 6.83 -1.60
CA THR A 206 7.00 7.80 -1.78
C THR A 206 6.79 8.65 -0.53
N GLY A 207 6.34 9.88 -0.75
CA GLY A 207 6.12 10.85 0.31
C GLY A 207 6.03 12.25 -0.25
N GLN A 208 5.57 13.19 0.56
CA GLN A 208 5.45 14.58 0.13
C GLN A 208 6.86 15.17 -0.06
N ASP A 209 7.14 15.70 -1.26
CA ASP A 209 8.44 16.27 -1.64
C ASP A 209 9.66 15.34 -1.51
N THR A 210 9.46 14.01 -1.47
CA THR A 210 10.53 13.06 -1.14
C THR A 210 11.66 13.05 -2.18
N GLN A 211 11.40 13.39 -3.45
CA GLN A 211 12.43 13.46 -4.50
C GLN A 211 13.59 14.41 -4.15
N ARG A 212 13.24 15.62 -3.67
CA ARG A 212 14.19 16.60 -3.12
C ARG A 212 14.54 16.29 -1.66
N GLY A 213 13.56 15.75 -0.94
CA GLY A 213 13.49 15.67 0.51
C GLY A 213 12.99 16.99 1.12
N THR A 214 12.15 16.89 2.16
CA THR A 214 11.63 18.03 2.92
C THR A 214 12.75 19.01 3.28
N PHE A 215 13.84 18.47 3.84
CA PHE A 215 15.01 19.23 4.31
C PHE A 215 16.06 19.51 3.23
N SER A 216 15.73 19.30 1.94
CA SER A 216 16.63 19.56 0.81
C SER A 216 17.98 18.82 0.93
N HIS A 217 17.94 17.57 1.41
CA HIS A 217 19.14 16.77 1.70
C HIS A 217 19.34 15.61 0.70
N ARG A 218 18.28 15.18 0.00
CA ARG A 218 18.27 13.94 -0.79
C ARG A 218 18.65 14.18 -2.24
N HIS A 219 17.87 15.02 -2.94
CA HIS A 219 18.03 15.33 -4.37
C HIS A 219 18.22 14.09 -5.26
N MET A 220 17.34 13.09 -5.10
CA MET A 220 17.38 11.87 -5.91
C MET A 220 16.95 12.13 -7.35
N VAL A 221 16.04 13.09 -7.53
CA VAL A 221 15.61 13.61 -8.84
C VAL A 221 15.95 15.10 -8.88
N LEU A 222 16.71 15.49 -9.89
CA LEU A 222 17.10 16.87 -10.15
C LEU A 222 16.32 17.43 -11.33
N HIS A 223 16.15 18.75 -11.34
CA HIS A 223 15.51 19.48 -12.43
C HIS A 223 16.53 20.38 -13.12
N ASP A 224 16.55 20.36 -14.45
CA ASP A 224 17.31 21.30 -15.26
C ASP A 224 16.74 22.71 -15.07
N ILE A 225 17.60 23.69 -14.75
CA ILE A 225 17.16 25.06 -14.45
C ILE A 225 16.64 25.82 -15.69
N LYS A 226 17.00 25.37 -16.91
CA LYS A 226 16.64 25.99 -18.19
C LYS A 226 15.44 25.31 -18.84
N THR A 227 15.37 23.99 -18.82
CA THR A 227 14.34 23.21 -19.55
C THR A 227 13.27 22.63 -18.63
N GLY A 228 13.60 22.39 -17.35
CA GLY A 228 12.73 21.67 -16.41
C GLY A 228 12.80 20.14 -16.55
N ASP A 229 13.64 19.62 -17.45
CA ASP A 229 13.84 18.19 -17.64
C ASP A 229 14.38 17.54 -16.36
N LEU A 230 13.99 16.28 -16.15
CA LEU A 230 14.36 15.51 -14.98
C LEU A 230 15.65 14.73 -15.22
N CYS A 231 16.52 14.70 -14.21
CA CYS A 231 17.66 13.81 -14.17
C CYS A 231 17.67 13.05 -12.84
N THR A 232 17.64 11.72 -12.89
CA THR A 232 17.79 10.84 -11.73
C THR A 232 19.18 10.20 -11.83
N PRO A 233 20.20 10.67 -11.09
CA PRO A 233 21.58 10.25 -11.31
C PRO A 233 21.81 8.74 -11.10
N LEU A 234 21.02 8.12 -10.22
CA LEU A 234 21.10 6.68 -9.95
C LEU A 234 20.60 5.80 -11.12
N ASP A 235 19.89 6.34 -12.10
CA ASP A 235 19.51 5.57 -13.30
C ASP A 235 20.74 5.12 -14.11
N GLN A 236 21.88 5.81 -13.94
CA GLN A 236 23.14 5.43 -14.58
C GLN A 236 23.85 4.26 -13.88
N VAL A 237 23.39 3.86 -12.69
CA VAL A 237 24.03 2.85 -11.85
C VAL A 237 23.60 1.43 -12.23
N SER A 238 22.34 1.24 -12.64
CA SER A 238 21.74 -0.05 -13.01
C SER A 238 20.40 0.16 -13.71
N ASP A 239 19.97 -0.79 -14.55
CA ASP A 239 18.62 -0.85 -15.12
C ASP A 239 17.54 -1.30 -14.10
N THR A 240 17.94 -1.63 -12.87
CA THR A 240 17.02 -1.97 -11.78
C THR A 240 16.12 -0.78 -11.46
N ARG A 241 14.83 -1.06 -11.29
CA ARG A 241 13.80 -0.03 -11.11
C ARG A 241 13.99 0.79 -9.83
N LEU A 242 14.12 2.10 -10.00
CA LEU A 242 14.07 3.11 -8.95
C LEU A 242 12.82 3.99 -9.13
N GLU A 243 11.91 3.92 -8.16
CA GLU A 243 10.68 4.68 -8.13
C GLU A 243 10.72 5.69 -6.98
N VAL A 244 10.90 6.97 -7.29
CA VAL A 244 10.85 8.04 -6.28
C VAL A 244 9.76 9.03 -6.65
N TYR A 245 8.66 9.03 -5.89
CA TYR A 245 7.46 9.81 -6.22
C TYR A 245 7.13 10.82 -5.13
N ASN A 246 6.93 12.07 -5.53
CA ASN A 246 6.26 13.05 -4.68
C ASN A 246 4.78 12.67 -4.60
N SER A 247 4.31 12.28 -3.41
CA SER A 247 2.92 11.89 -3.20
C SER A 247 1.98 13.10 -3.19
N PRO A 248 0.67 12.92 -3.44
CA PRO A 248 -0.32 13.92 -3.05
C PRO A 248 -0.29 14.17 -1.54
N LEU A 249 -0.92 15.25 -1.10
CA LEU A 249 -1.00 15.67 0.30
C LEU A 249 -2.06 14.83 1.05
N THR A 250 -1.75 13.55 1.25
CA THR A 250 -2.54 12.61 2.05
C THR A 250 -1.64 11.50 2.60
N GLU A 251 -1.73 11.27 3.90
CA GLU A 251 -0.94 10.24 4.58
C GLU A 251 -1.67 8.90 4.56
N THR A 252 -2.96 8.88 4.93
CA THR A 252 -3.74 7.63 5.06
C THR A 252 -3.80 6.84 3.76
N ALA A 253 -4.11 7.50 2.64
CA ALA A 253 -4.25 6.83 1.36
C ALA A 253 -2.89 6.33 0.84
N VAL A 254 -1.83 7.13 0.99
CA VAL A 254 -0.49 6.74 0.50
C VAL A 254 0.10 5.63 1.37
N ILE A 255 0.05 5.72 2.71
CA ILE A 255 0.49 4.62 3.58
C ILE A 255 -0.28 3.33 3.25
N GLY A 256 -1.57 3.44 2.99
CA GLY A 256 -2.39 2.30 2.56
C GLY A 256 -1.95 1.69 1.23
N PHE A 257 -1.71 2.55 0.24
CA PHE A 257 -1.19 2.14 -1.06
C PHE A 257 0.16 1.44 -0.91
N GLU A 258 1.10 2.05 -0.18
CA GLU A 258 2.45 1.49 0.01
C GLU A 258 2.45 0.22 0.86
N TYR A 259 1.52 0.09 1.83
CA TYR A 259 1.31 -1.18 2.53
C TYR A 259 0.87 -2.27 1.54
N GLY A 260 -0.16 -2.01 0.73
CA GLY A 260 -0.64 -2.95 -0.28
C GLY A 260 0.45 -3.33 -1.28
N TYR A 261 1.24 -2.35 -1.75
CA TYR A 261 2.40 -2.58 -2.59
C TYR A 261 3.42 -3.49 -1.91
N SER A 262 3.76 -3.21 -0.65
CA SER A 262 4.75 -3.97 0.10
C SER A 262 4.34 -5.40 0.46
N VAL A 263 3.04 -5.71 0.36
CA VAL A 263 2.48 -7.07 0.52
C VAL A 263 2.47 -7.80 -0.82
N GLY A 264 2.31 -7.08 -1.93
CA GLY A 264 2.28 -7.68 -3.28
C GLY A 264 3.64 -7.76 -3.99
N ALA A 265 4.64 -6.99 -3.54
CA ALA A 265 5.99 -6.97 -4.12
C ALA A 265 6.99 -7.61 -3.14
N ASP A 266 7.40 -8.84 -3.45
CA ASP A 266 8.19 -9.67 -2.53
C ASP A 266 9.65 -9.18 -2.35
N THR A 267 10.19 -8.52 -3.39
CA THR A 267 11.62 -8.15 -3.44
C THR A 267 11.89 -6.66 -3.20
N ASP A 268 10.92 -5.80 -3.48
CA ASP A 268 11.10 -4.36 -3.49
C ASP A 268 11.38 -3.79 -2.08
N VAL A 269 12.24 -2.78 -2.02
CA VAL A 269 12.37 -1.93 -0.83
C VAL A 269 11.30 -0.85 -0.93
N VAL A 270 10.27 -0.97 -0.10
CA VAL A 270 9.15 -0.01 -0.06
C VAL A 270 9.30 0.92 1.13
N LEU A 271 9.44 2.21 0.85
CA LEU A 271 9.60 3.27 1.84
C LEU A 271 8.50 4.32 1.67
N TRP A 272 7.92 4.72 2.80
CA TRP A 272 7.08 5.91 2.87
C TRP A 272 7.72 6.94 3.80
N GLU A 273 7.83 8.19 3.35
CA GLU A 273 8.39 9.29 4.11
C GLU A 273 7.32 10.33 4.48
N ALA A 274 7.18 10.57 5.78
CA ALA A 274 6.41 11.69 6.28
C ALA A 274 7.20 13.00 6.10
N GLN A 275 6.52 14.10 5.79
CA GLN A 275 7.19 15.40 5.70
C GLN A 275 7.85 15.77 7.05
N PHE A 276 7.12 15.56 8.14
CA PHE A 276 7.60 15.47 9.52
C PHE A 276 6.92 14.27 10.18
N GLY A 277 7.60 13.61 11.12
CA GLY A 277 7.08 12.41 11.77
C GLY A 277 5.78 12.66 12.55
N ASP A 278 5.52 13.89 13.00
CA ASP A 278 4.32 14.28 13.73
C ASP A 278 3.02 13.97 12.97
N PHE A 279 3.05 14.08 11.62
CA PHE A 279 1.89 13.87 10.74
C PHE A 279 1.54 12.39 10.50
N VAL A 280 2.36 11.46 11.00
CA VAL A 280 2.12 10.01 10.86
C VAL A 280 0.79 9.59 11.50
N ASN A 281 0.26 10.37 12.44
CA ASN A 281 -1.01 10.13 13.10
C ASN A 281 -2.23 10.21 12.16
N VAL A 282 -2.13 10.87 11.01
CA VAL A 282 -3.21 10.88 10.01
C VAL A 282 -3.36 9.49 9.38
N GLY A 283 -2.26 8.74 9.30
CA GLY A 283 -2.22 7.34 8.84
C GLY A 283 -2.53 6.29 9.92
N GLN A 284 -3.02 6.67 11.11
CA GLN A 284 -3.05 5.76 12.27
C GLN A 284 -3.85 4.47 12.02
N VAL A 285 -4.97 4.53 11.28
CA VAL A 285 -5.76 3.33 10.94
C VAL A 285 -4.93 2.31 10.15
N MET A 286 -4.10 2.79 9.21
CA MET A 286 -3.23 1.90 8.43
C MET A 286 -2.12 1.31 9.30
N ILE A 287 -1.63 2.06 10.27
CA ILE A 287 -0.59 1.58 11.19
C ILE A 287 -1.17 0.51 12.14
N ASP A 288 -2.30 0.80 12.78
CA ASP A 288 -2.88 -0.07 13.81
C ASP A 288 -3.46 -1.36 13.21
N GLN A 289 -4.15 -1.25 12.07
CA GLN A 289 -4.95 -2.35 11.54
C GLN A 289 -4.24 -3.17 10.46
N PHE A 290 -3.12 -2.66 9.93
CA PHE A 290 -2.37 -3.32 8.86
C PHE A 290 -0.89 -3.46 9.23
N LEU A 291 -0.15 -2.36 9.40
CA LEU A 291 1.30 -2.43 9.60
C LEU A 291 1.70 -3.19 10.87
N SER A 292 1.03 -2.94 12.00
CA SER A 292 1.39 -3.55 13.29
C SER A 292 0.80 -4.95 13.49
N SER A 293 -0.28 -5.29 12.79
CA SER A 293 -1.11 -6.47 13.11
C SER A 293 -1.40 -7.39 11.93
N GLY A 294 -1.02 -7.03 10.71
CA GLY A 294 -1.32 -7.79 9.50
C GLY A 294 -0.73 -9.20 9.50
N LEU A 295 0.50 -9.35 9.98
CA LEU A 295 1.13 -10.66 10.11
C LEU A 295 0.36 -11.57 11.08
N THR A 296 -0.01 -11.07 12.25
CA THR A 296 -0.73 -11.86 13.27
C THR A 296 -2.15 -12.19 12.84
N LYS A 297 -2.86 -11.25 12.21
CA LYS A 297 -4.27 -11.41 11.81
C LYS A 297 -4.46 -12.24 10.55
N TRP A 298 -3.55 -12.11 9.58
CA TRP A 298 -3.76 -12.60 8.22
C TRP A 298 -2.56 -13.35 7.64
N GLY A 299 -1.46 -13.51 8.38
CA GLY A 299 -0.21 -14.07 7.85
C GLY A 299 0.48 -13.17 6.82
N GLN A 300 0.09 -11.89 6.72
CA GLN A 300 0.61 -10.98 5.70
C GLN A 300 1.89 -10.29 6.20
N TYR A 301 3.01 -10.65 5.60
CA TYR A 301 4.28 -9.94 5.81
C TYR A 301 4.32 -8.64 4.98
N SER A 302 4.79 -7.56 5.60
CA SER A 302 4.97 -6.28 4.93
C SER A 302 6.43 -5.84 5.02
N ARG A 303 6.96 -5.38 3.88
CA ARG A 303 8.31 -4.80 3.77
C ARG A 303 8.36 -3.30 4.01
N LEU A 304 7.20 -2.66 4.21
CA LEU A 304 7.09 -1.21 4.34
C LEU A 304 8.00 -0.66 5.45
N THR A 305 8.70 0.43 5.13
CA THR A 305 9.54 1.19 6.05
C THR A 305 8.99 2.61 6.16
N LEU A 306 8.65 3.04 7.37
CA LEU A 306 8.24 4.43 7.61
C LEU A 306 9.46 5.28 7.98
N LEU A 307 9.75 6.30 7.19
CA LEU A 307 10.76 7.32 7.50
C LEU A 307 10.06 8.51 8.16
N LEU A 308 10.31 8.68 9.47
CA LEU A 308 9.60 9.65 10.30
C LEU A 308 10.61 10.65 10.88
N PRO A 309 10.77 11.84 10.29
CA PRO A 309 11.64 12.88 10.84
C PRO A 309 11.25 13.20 12.29
N HIS A 310 12.23 13.22 13.20
CA HIS A 310 12.03 13.36 14.63
C HIS A 310 13.19 14.16 15.23
N GLY A 311 12.88 15.13 16.10
CA GLY A 311 13.90 15.93 16.78
C GLY A 311 13.34 17.16 17.49
N TYR A 312 13.74 17.37 18.74
CA TYR A 312 13.31 18.53 19.54
C TYR A 312 14.22 19.73 19.28
N GLU A 313 13.95 20.45 18.19
CA GLU A 313 14.78 21.58 17.70
C GLU A 313 14.12 22.95 17.94
N GLY A 314 13.04 23.01 18.71
CA GLY A 314 12.32 24.26 19.02
C GLY A 314 11.34 24.70 17.94
N GLN A 315 10.98 23.83 17.00
CA GLN A 315 10.05 24.12 15.89
C GLN A 315 8.56 23.99 16.27
N GLY A 316 8.25 23.64 17.52
CA GLY A 316 6.89 23.55 18.05
C GLY A 316 6.32 22.12 18.08
N PRO A 317 5.07 21.97 18.57
CA PRO A 317 4.50 20.66 18.90
C PRO A 317 4.20 19.75 17.70
N GLU A 318 4.07 20.30 16.49
CA GLU A 318 3.80 19.55 15.26
C GLU A 318 5.03 19.33 14.37
N HIS A 319 6.23 19.65 14.86
CA HIS A 319 7.50 19.51 14.13
C HIS A 319 8.62 19.01 15.06
N SER A 320 8.28 18.14 16.02
CA SER A 320 9.25 17.67 17.02
C SER A 320 9.24 16.16 17.21
N SER A 321 8.06 15.53 17.17
CA SER A 321 7.90 14.16 17.63
C SER A 321 7.11 13.28 16.67
N ALA A 322 7.83 12.33 16.07
CA ALA A 322 7.25 11.13 15.44
C ALA A 322 6.47 10.18 16.39
N ARG A 323 6.32 10.51 17.68
CA ARG A 323 5.60 9.71 18.68
C ARG A 323 6.11 8.27 18.80
N ILE A 324 7.44 8.13 18.89
CA ILE A 324 8.12 6.82 18.94
C ILE A 324 7.57 5.91 20.05
N GLU A 325 7.11 6.49 21.17
CA GLU A 325 6.46 5.78 22.27
C GLU A 325 5.23 4.99 21.83
N ARG A 326 4.47 5.49 20.85
CA ARG A 326 3.30 4.80 20.31
C ARG A 326 3.70 3.58 19.48
N PHE A 327 4.73 3.71 18.66
CA PHE A 327 5.27 2.57 17.90
C PHE A 327 5.82 1.51 18.84
N LEU A 328 6.53 1.91 19.90
CA LEU A 328 7.01 0.98 20.93
C LEU A 328 5.87 0.29 21.68
N GLN A 329 4.76 1.00 21.95
CA GLN A 329 3.57 0.39 22.56
C GLN A 329 2.89 -0.65 21.64
N LEU A 330 2.93 -0.43 20.33
CA LEU A 330 2.38 -1.35 19.33
C LEU A 330 3.28 -2.57 19.06
N CYS A 331 4.54 -2.56 19.50
CA CYS A 331 5.47 -3.66 19.30
C CYS A 331 5.13 -4.86 20.20
N ALA A 332 4.87 -6.01 19.57
CA ALA A 332 4.69 -7.30 20.23
C ALA A 332 5.08 -8.42 19.26
N GLU A 333 5.57 -9.56 19.78
CA GLU A 333 5.80 -10.78 18.96
C GLU A 333 6.67 -10.56 17.70
N GLY A 334 7.58 -9.59 17.72
CA GLY A 334 8.46 -9.28 16.58
C GLY A 334 7.76 -8.62 15.38
N ASN A 335 6.53 -8.14 15.53
CA ASN A 335 5.71 -7.53 14.47
C ASN A 335 6.39 -6.34 13.76
N MET A 336 7.14 -5.51 14.49
CA MET A 336 7.78 -4.31 13.97
C MET A 336 9.20 -4.13 14.47
N ARG A 337 9.99 -3.36 13.71
CA ARG A 337 11.34 -2.94 14.08
C ARG A 337 11.37 -1.42 14.18
N VAL A 338 11.52 -0.91 15.40
CA VAL A 338 11.61 0.53 15.66
C VAL A 338 13.07 0.90 15.88
N THR A 339 13.58 1.85 15.11
CA THR A 339 15.00 2.26 15.17
C THR A 339 15.13 3.78 15.20
N TYR A 340 16.20 4.28 15.84
CA TYR A 340 16.53 5.69 15.86
C TYR A 340 18.04 5.86 15.57
N PRO A 341 18.46 5.77 14.30
CA PRO A 341 19.87 5.87 13.93
C PRO A 341 20.44 7.25 14.24
N THR A 342 21.74 7.30 14.54
CA THR A 342 22.45 8.54 14.90
C THR A 342 23.64 8.85 13.98
N THR A 343 23.92 7.98 13.00
CA THR A 343 24.99 8.19 12.03
C THR A 343 24.52 7.82 10.62
N PRO A 344 25.07 8.46 9.58
CA PRO A 344 24.77 8.10 8.19
C PRO A 344 25.11 6.64 7.87
N ALA A 345 26.19 6.10 8.43
CA ALA A 345 26.57 4.69 8.26
C ALA A 345 25.51 3.74 8.85
N GLN A 346 24.95 4.04 10.03
CA GLN A 346 23.86 3.24 10.60
C GLN A 346 22.64 3.26 9.69
N TYR A 347 22.29 4.40 9.11
CA TYR A 347 21.16 4.50 8.18
C TYR A 347 21.39 3.69 6.90
N PHE A 348 22.58 3.80 6.29
CA PHE A 348 23.00 2.97 5.15
C PHE A 348 22.81 1.47 5.42
N HIS A 349 23.30 1.01 6.59
CA HIS A 349 23.20 -0.40 6.95
C HIS A 349 21.76 -0.83 7.27
N LEU A 350 20.93 0.03 7.85
CA LEU A 350 19.51 -0.26 8.12
C LEU A 350 18.72 -0.47 6.83
N LEU A 351 18.89 0.41 5.83
CA LEU A 351 18.23 0.29 4.53
C LEU A 351 18.58 -1.04 3.85
N ARG A 352 19.87 -1.37 3.79
CA ARG A 352 20.34 -2.62 3.18
C ARG A 352 19.94 -3.86 3.98
N ARG A 353 19.92 -3.77 5.31
CA ARG A 353 19.46 -4.86 6.19
C ARG A 353 17.99 -5.16 5.96
N ARG A 354 17.16 -4.13 5.78
CA ARG A 354 15.74 -4.30 5.47
C ARG A 354 15.54 -4.95 4.10
N ALA A 355 16.22 -4.43 3.08
CA ALA A 355 16.17 -4.95 1.71
C ALA A 355 16.51 -6.45 1.62
N ARG A 356 17.45 -6.91 2.43
CA ARG A 356 17.93 -8.29 2.46
C ARG A 356 17.26 -9.17 3.53
N SER A 357 16.31 -8.64 4.32
CA SER A 357 15.52 -9.49 5.23
C SER A 357 14.55 -10.31 4.40
N VAL A 358 14.69 -11.63 4.36
CA VAL A 358 13.84 -12.52 3.55
C VAL A 358 12.64 -12.97 4.39
N ASP A 359 11.45 -13.03 3.78
CA ASP A 359 10.32 -13.73 4.38
C ASP A 359 10.68 -15.22 4.42
N PRO A 360 10.69 -15.87 5.58
CA PRO A 360 11.08 -17.27 5.64
C PRO A 360 10.11 -18.23 4.93
N ASN A 361 8.91 -17.79 4.59
CA ASN A 361 7.98 -18.53 3.73
C ASN A 361 8.38 -18.53 2.24
N ASP A 362 9.39 -17.76 1.85
CA ASP A 362 9.86 -17.57 0.48
C ASP A 362 11.02 -18.54 0.13
N ARG A 363 11.00 -19.77 0.67
CA ARG A 363 12.03 -20.83 0.45
C ARG A 363 11.64 -21.87 -0.60
#